data_AF-A0AAF1DAU4-F1
#
_entry.id   AF-A0AAF1DAU4-F1
#
_cell.length_a   1.000
_cell.length_b   1.000
_cell.length_c   1.000
_cell.angle_alpha   90.00
_cell.angle_beta   90.00
_cell.angle_gamma   90.00
#
_symmetry.space_group_name_H-M   'P 1'
#
loop_
_entity.id
_entity.type
_entity.pdbx_description
1 polymer ?
#
loop_
_entity_poly.entity_id
_entity_poly.type
_entity_poly.pdbx_seq_one_letter_code
_entity_poly.pdbx_strand_id
1 'polypeptide(L)'
;MRSVNFNIRMDESLKEQSFPIIESYGLTPAQAVKLFLRQIADTRTIPISFSHKAGHIPNHLTEQAIKEARLEAVKAKQYGSIDEVIGAIQKVAGE
;
A
#
# COMPACT_ATOMS: atom_id res chain seq x y z
N MET A 1 -5.71 6.17 -29.11
CA MET A 1 -5.63 6.00 -27.64
C MET A 1 -6.92 6.55 -27.04
N ARG A 2 -7.70 5.74 -26.31
CA ARG A 2 -9.00 6.16 -25.77
C ARG A 2 -8.76 7.08 -24.57
N SER A 3 -9.23 8.32 -24.65
CA SER A 3 -9.21 9.25 -23.52
C SER A 3 -10.36 8.91 -22.57
N VAL A 4 -10.09 8.83 -21.27
CA VAL A 4 -11.08 8.59 -20.23
C VAL A 4 -11.06 9.81 -19.29
N ASN A 5 -12.23 10.27 -18.87
CA ASN A 5 -12.34 11.35 -17.89
C ASN A 5 -12.15 10.78 -16.47
N PHE A 6 -11.33 11.45 -15.65
CA PHE A 6 -11.11 11.12 -14.25
C PHE A 6 -11.47 12.33 -13.39
N ASN A 7 -12.50 12.18 -12.56
CA ASN A 7 -12.96 13.21 -11.65
C ASN A 7 -12.59 12.82 -10.21
N ILE A 8 -11.92 13.73 -9.50
CA ILE A 8 -11.48 13.54 -8.12
C ILE A 8 -12.16 14.61 -7.26
N ARG A 9 -12.86 14.19 -6.21
CA ARG A 9 -13.33 15.10 -5.16
C ARG A 9 -12.16 15.44 -4.24
N MET A 10 -12.02 16.71 -3.90
CA MET A 10 -10.98 17.21 -3.00
C MET A 10 -11.50 18.38 -2.17
N ASP A 11 -10.92 18.56 -0.98
CA ASP A 11 -11.22 19.70 -0.12
C ASP A 11 -10.69 20.99 -0.73
N GLU A 12 -11.40 22.10 -0.48
CA GLU A 12 -11.05 23.41 -1.01
C GLU A 12 -9.67 23.89 -0.50
N SER A 13 -9.39 23.67 0.78
CA SER A 13 -8.09 24.01 1.38
C SER A 13 -6.93 23.26 0.75
N LEU A 14 -7.14 22.01 0.32
CA LEU A 14 -6.11 21.22 -0.36
C LEU A 14 -5.84 21.76 -1.76
N LYS A 15 -6.89 22.18 -2.48
CA LYS A 15 -6.76 22.82 -3.79
C LYS A 15 -5.95 24.11 -3.69
N GLU A 16 -6.32 25.01 -2.78
CA GLU A 16 -5.66 26.31 -2.61
C GLU A 16 -4.18 26.18 -2.26
N GLN A 17 -3.81 25.17 -1.48
CA GLN A 17 -2.42 24.94 -1.10
C GLN A 17 -1.60 24.24 -2.20
N SER A 18 -2.19 23.30 -2.92
CA SER A 18 -1.44 22.44 -3.85
C SER A 18 -1.32 23.01 -5.27
N PHE A 19 -2.33 23.73 -5.76
CA PHE A 19 -2.35 24.19 -7.16
C PHE A 19 -1.27 25.23 -7.45
N PRO A 20 -1.04 26.25 -6.60
CA PRO A 20 0.03 27.22 -6.83
C PRO A 20 1.43 26.57 -6.84
N ILE A 21 1.63 25.52 -6.03
CA ILE A 21 2.89 24.77 -6.02
C ILE A 21 3.07 24.06 -7.36
N ILE A 22 2.05 23.34 -7.84
CA ILE A 22 2.10 22.64 -9.13
C ILE A 22 2.35 23.63 -10.29
N GLU A 23 1.67 24.78 -10.26
CA GLU A 23 1.83 25.84 -11.26
C GLU A 23 3.21 26.48 -11.23
N SER A 24 3.85 26.57 -10.06
CA SER A 24 5.23 27.08 -9.95
C SER A 24 6.27 26.18 -10.64
N TYR A 25 5.95 24.89 -10.81
CA TYR A 25 6.74 23.96 -11.63
C TYR A 25 6.36 24.01 -13.14
N GLY A 26 5.49 24.94 -13.55
CA GLY A 26 5.04 25.09 -14.94
C GLY A 26 4.07 23.98 -15.39
N LEU A 27 3.44 23.28 -14.45
CA LEU A 27 2.52 22.18 -14.72
C LEU A 27 1.08 22.58 -14.41
N THR A 28 0.14 21.98 -15.12
CA THR A 28 -1.27 22.00 -14.70
C THR A 28 -1.53 20.86 -13.70
N PRO A 29 -2.52 21.00 -12.79
CA PRO A 29 -2.91 19.93 -11.86
C PRO A 29 -3.20 18.60 -12.57
N ALA A 30 -3.87 18.64 -13.72
CA ALA A 30 -4.14 17.45 -14.51
C ALA A 30 -2.87 16.78 -15.08
N GLN A 31 -1.85 17.56 -15.45
CA GLN A 31 -0.55 17.01 -15.86
C GLN A 31 0.18 16.37 -14.68
N ALA A 32 0.19 17.02 -13.51
CA ALA A 32 0.81 16.46 -12.31
C ALA A 32 0.17 15.12 -11.90
N VAL A 33 -1.16 15.03 -11.90
CA VAL A 33 -1.88 13.76 -11.63
C VAL A 33 -1.54 12.69 -12.68
N LYS A 34 -1.45 13.06 -13.97
CA LYS A 34 -1.04 12.12 -15.02
C LYS A 34 0.38 11.61 -14.81
N LEU A 35 1.33 12.47 -14.43
CA LEU A 35 2.71 12.07 -14.11
C LEU A 35 2.75 11.14 -12.89
N PHE A 36 1.97 11.44 -11.86
CA PHE A 36 1.85 10.58 -10.68
C PHE A 36 1.34 9.17 -11.04
N LEU A 37 0.26 9.07 -11.83
CA LEU A 37 -0.28 7.78 -12.27
C LEU A 37 0.69 7.03 -13.20
N ARG A 38 1.39 7.75 -14.08
CA ARG A 38 2.44 7.21 -14.94
C ARG A 38 3.56 6.59 -14.11
N GLN A 39 4.03 7.30 -13.09
CA GLN A 39 5.08 6.82 -12.19
C GLN A 39 4.64 5.53 -11.49
N ILE A 40 3.39 5.46 -10.99
CA ILE A 40 2.85 4.24 -10.38
C ILE A 40 2.82 3.08 -11.38
N ALA A 41 2.38 3.33 -12.61
CA ALA A 41 2.34 2.30 -13.64
C ALA A 41 3.74 1.78 -14.00
N ASP A 42 4.73 2.68 -14.05
CA ASP A 42 6.11 2.35 -14.43
C ASP A 42 6.87 1.66 -13.29
N THR A 43 6.75 2.13 -12.05
CA THR A 43 7.49 1.56 -10.90
C THR A 43 6.74 0.48 -10.14
N ARG A 44 5.43 0.33 -10.38
CA ARG A 44 4.51 -0.52 -9.59
C ARG A 44 4.55 -0.21 -8.09
N THR A 45 4.92 1.01 -7.73
CA THR A 45 5.00 1.49 -6.35
C THR A 45 4.37 2.87 -6.24
N ILE A 46 3.87 3.23 -5.06
CA ILE A 46 3.31 4.57 -4.84
C ILE A 46 4.47 5.53 -4.51
N PRO A 47 4.73 6.57 -5.32
CA PRO A 47 5.91 7.44 -5.19
C PRO A 47 5.67 8.57 -4.16
N ILE A 48 5.18 8.22 -2.98
CA ILE A 48 5.09 9.12 -1.83
C ILE A 48 5.80 8.48 -0.65
N SER A 49 6.44 9.28 0.19
CA SER A 49 7.01 8.76 1.42
C SER A 49 5.90 8.57 2.44
N PHE A 50 5.71 7.34 2.91
CA PHE A 50 4.82 7.06 4.05
C PHE A 50 5.49 7.39 5.39
N SER A 51 6.51 8.26 5.39
CA SER A 51 7.34 8.63 6.54
C SER A 51 6.55 9.25 7.69
N HIS A 52 5.29 9.66 7.46
CA HIS A 52 4.37 10.09 8.51
C HIS A 52 3.86 8.94 9.41
N LYS A 53 4.30 7.70 9.15
CA LYS A 53 4.14 6.53 10.02
C LYS A 53 5.46 5.74 10.08
N ALA A 54 6.46 6.35 10.70
CA ALA A 54 7.75 5.69 11.00
C ALA A 54 7.61 4.45 11.93
N GLY A 55 6.43 4.22 12.52
CA GLY A 55 6.05 2.92 13.05
C GLY A 55 5.27 2.17 11.97
N HIS A 56 5.74 0.99 11.56
CA HIS A 56 4.96 0.02 10.80
C HIS A 56 3.59 -0.18 11.46
N ILE A 57 2.58 0.60 11.08
CA ILE A 57 1.19 0.39 11.49
C ILE A 57 0.64 -0.56 10.43
N PRO A 58 0.50 -1.86 10.74
CA PRO A 58 -0.05 -2.81 9.81
C PRO A 58 -1.47 -2.37 9.43
N ASN A 59 -1.95 -2.78 8.27
CA ASN A 59 -3.38 -2.61 7.98
C ASN A 59 -4.19 -3.44 9.00
N HIS A 60 -5.48 -3.13 9.18
CA HIS A 60 -6.32 -3.77 10.19
C HIS A 60 -6.33 -5.31 10.10
N LEU A 61 -6.29 -5.85 8.87
CA LEU A 61 -6.22 -7.29 8.62
C LEU A 61 -4.91 -7.88 9.17
N THR A 62 -3.78 -7.23 8.92
CA THR A 62 -2.48 -7.66 9.44
C THR A 62 -2.38 -7.47 10.96
N GLU A 63 -2.96 -6.43 11.54
CA GLU A 63 -3.02 -6.28 13.01
C GLU A 63 -3.82 -7.39 13.68
N GLN A 64 -4.95 -7.79 13.10
CA GLN A 64 -5.76 -8.91 13.58
C GLN A 64 -5.00 -10.23 13.48
N ALA A 65 -4.40 -10.52 12.33
CA ALA A 65 -3.60 -11.73 12.13
C ALA A 65 -2.43 -11.82 13.12
N ILE A 66 -1.76 -10.70 13.44
CA ILE A 66 -0.68 -10.67 14.44
C ILE A 66 -1.22 -10.93 15.85
N LYS A 67 -2.38 -10.37 16.21
CA LYS A 67 -3.02 -10.60 17.52
C LYS A 67 -3.44 -12.06 17.68
N GLU A 68 -4.09 -12.62 16.67
CA GLU A 68 -4.50 -14.03 16.63
C GLU A 68 -3.28 -14.95 16.72
N ALA A 69 -2.27 -14.74 15.88
CA ALA A 69 -1.03 -15.51 15.91
C ALA A 69 -0.32 -15.43 17.27
N ARG A 70 -0.36 -14.28 17.96
CA ARG A 70 0.28 -14.12 19.28
C ARG A 70 -0.50 -14.80 20.40
N LEU A 71 -1.83 -14.82 20.32
CA LEU A 71 -2.70 -15.54 21.26
C LEU A 71 -2.58 -17.06 21.06
N GLU A 72 -2.45 -17.49 19.80
CA GLU A 72 -2.30 -18.90 19.43
C GLU A 72 -0.85 -19.39 19.45
N ALA A 73 0.14 -18.50 19.62
CA ALA A 73 1.56 -18.84 19.65
C ALA A 73 1.91 -19.91 20.70
N VAL A 74 1.16 -19.98 21.80
CA VAL A 74 1.33 -20.99 22.85
C VAL A 74 0.84 -22.38 22.40
N LYS A 75 -0.10 -22.44 21.44
CA LYS A 75 -0.64 -23.68 20.85
C LYS A 75 -0.05 -24.00 19.47
N ALA A 76 0.76 -23.10 18.92
CA ALA A 76 1.33 -23.24 17.60
C ALA A 76 2.31 -24.42 17.55
N LYS A 77 2.16 -25.27 16.52
CA LYS A 77 3.13 -26.33 16.25
C LYS A 77 4.47 -25.71 15.89
N GLN A 78 5.49 -26.02 16.69
CA GLN A 78 6.86 -25.68 16.38
C GLN A 78 7.45 -26.80 15.52
N TYR A 79 8.19 -26.42 14.49
CA TYR A 79 8.82 -27.35 13.56
C TYR A 79 10.34 -27.19 13.65
N GLY A 80 11.06 -28.30 13.64
CA GLY A 80 12.50 -28.33 13.88
C GLY A 80 13.33 -28.03 12.63
N SER A 81 12.72 -28.07 11.44
CA SER A 81 13.39 -27.78 10.17
C SER A 81 12.48 -27.07 9.17
N ILE A 82 13.11 -26.41 8.20
CA ILE A 82 12.42 -25.72 7.10
C ILE A 82 11.60 -26.71 6.24
N ASP A 83 12.12 -27.92 6.01
CA ASP A 83 11.42 -28.97 5.24
C ASP A 83 10.12 -29.43 5.91
N GLU A 84 10.12 -29.50 7.24
CA GLU A 84 8.94 -29.88 8.02
C GLU A 84 7.85 -28.79 7.96
N VAL A 85 8.27 -27.51 8.00
CA VAL A 85 7.37 -26.35 7.81
C VAL A 85 6.74 -26.37 6.42
N ILE A 86 7.54 -26.57 5.37
CA ILE A 86 7.05 -26.57 3.99
C ILE A 86 6.07 -27.73 3.76
N GLY A 87 6.40 -28.93 4.27
CA GLY A 87 5.50 -30.09 4.17
C GLY A 87 4.17 -29.88 4.90
N ALA A 88 4.19 -29.25 6.08
CA ALA A 88 2.98 -28.92 6.82
C ALA A 88 2.11 -27.88 6.09
N ILE A 89 2.72 -26.83 5.53
CA ILE A 89 2.00 -25.80 4.77
C ILE A 89 1.37 -26.40 3.51
N GLN A 90 2.08 -27.25 2.78
CA GLN A 90 1.56 -27.90 1.57
C GLN A 90 0.38 -28.83 1.88
N LYS A 91 0.41 -29.52 3.02
CA LYS A 91 -0.69 -30.40 3.45
C LYS A 91 -1.95 -29.61 3.83
N VAL A 92 -1.80 -28.43 4.44
CA VAL A 92 -2.92 -27.54 4.81
C VAL A 92 -3.46 -26.77 3.62
N ALA A 93 -2.63 -26.44 2.62
CA ALA A 93 -3.06 -25.72 1.41
C ALA A 93 -3.68 -26.62 0.33
N GLY A 94 -3.54 -27.95 0.46
CA GLY A 94 -4.04 -28.94 -0.50
C GLY A 94 -5.33 -29.66 -0.08
N GLU A 95 -5.86 -29.38 1.11
CA GLU A 95 -7.24 -29.72 1.54
C GLU A 95 -8.20 -28.57 1.23
#